data_AF-E6SG33-F1
#
_entry.id   AF-E6SG33-F1
#
_cell.length_a   1.000
_cell.length_b   1.000
_cell.length_c   1.000
_cell.angle_alpha   90.00
_cell.angle_beta   90.00
_cell.angle_gamma   90.00
#
_symmetry.space_group_name_H-M   'P 1'
#
loop_
_entity.id
_entity.type
_entity.pdbx_description
1 polymer ?
#
loop_
_entity_poly.entity_id
_entity_poly.type
_entity_poly.pdbx_seq_one_letter_code
_entity_poly.pdbx_strand_id
1 'polypeptide(L)' 'MEFPRIWPHLSSSSRSWLMEHNGEPLPDGIIAEILSVTGGQQNAQWWTGPSLEGETQLTDEAVDWIETVSNDEG' A
#
# COMPACT_ATOMS: atom_id res chain seq x y z
N MET A 1 -0.66 11.28 -5.03
CA MET A 1 0.65 11.20 -4.33
C MET A 1 1.32 9.87 -4.68
N GLU A 2 2.64 9.79 -4.53
CA GLU A 2 3.43 8.58 -4.76
C GLU A 2 3.50 7.74 -3.48
N PHE A 3 3.56 6.41 -3.59
CA PHE A 3 3.61 5.49 -2.43
C PHE A 3 4.75 5.80 -1.42
N PRO A 4 5.97 6.14 -1.86
CA PRO A 4 7.07 6.52 -0.96
C PRO A 4 6.78 7.76 -0.10
N ARG A 5 5.96 8.69 -0.61
CA ARG A 5 5.62 9.92 0.10
C ARG A 5 4.60 9.68 1.21
N ILE A 6 3.74 8.68 1.05
CA ILE A 6 2.72 8.35 2.05
C ILE A 6 3.21 7.36 3.09
N TRP A 7 4.21 6.53 2.76
CA TRP A 7 4.81 5.55 3.67
C TRP A 7 5.12 6.08 5.08
N PRO A 8 5.84 7.19 5.28
CA PRO A 8 6.13 7.71 6.62
C PRO A 8 4.89 8.22 7.38
N HIS A 9 3.76 8.42 6.70
CA HIS A 9 2.49 8.84 7.31
C HIS A 9 1.58 7.67 7.68
N LEU A 10 1.91 6.44 7.25
CA LEU A 10 1.17 5.24 7.61
C LEU A 10 1.50 4.81 9.05
N SER A 11 0.50 4.25 9.73
CA SER A 11 0.69 3.66 11.06
C SER A 11 1.73 2.55 10.99
N SER A 12 2.48 2.36 12.08
CA SER A 12 3.47 1.29 12.15
C SER A 12 2.84 -0.09 11.90
N SER A 13 1.61 -0.31 12.37
CA SER A 13 0.87 -1.56 12.11
C SER A 13 0.55 -1.78 10.63
N SER A 14 0.14 -0.73 9.91
CA SER A 14 -0.14 -0.80 8.47
C SER A 14 1.14 -1.03 7.67
N ARG A 15 2.24 -0.36 8.05
CA ARG A 15 3.56 -0.59 7.46
C ARG A 15 4.02 -2.03 7.67
N SER A 16 3.98 -2.55 8.90
CA SER A 16 4.34 -3.95 9.17
C SER A 16 3.48 -4.93 8.36
N TRP A 17 2.17 -4.73 8.32
CA TRP A 17 1.30 -5.57 7.48
C TRP A 17 1.68 -5.50 6.00
N LEU A 18 1.96 -4.30 5.47
CA LEU A 18 2.39 -4.11 4.09
C LEU A 18 3.75 -4.76 3.82
N MET A 19 4.69 -4.72 4.77
CA MET A 19 5.98 -5.41 4.62
C MET A 19 5.80 -6.93 4.53
N GLU A 20 4.85 -7.50 5.28
CA GLU A 20 4.63 -8.95 5.36
C GLU A 20 3.66 -9.49 4.29
N HIS A 21 2.71 -8.68 3.84
CA HIS A 21 1.54 -9.10 3.05
C HIS A 21 1.27 -8.22 1.81
N ASN A 22 2.25 -7.47 1.29
CA ASN A 22 2.09 -6.56 0.13
C ASN A 22 1.52 -7.22 -1.14
N GLY A 23 1.74 -8.51 -1.36
CA GLY A 23 1.20 -9.28 -2.50
C GLY A 23 -0.25 -9.75 -2.31
N GLU A 24 -0.81 -9.57 -1.12
CA GLU A 24 -2.18 -9.96 -0.79
C GLU A 24 -3.16 -8.79 -0.98
N PRO A 25 -4.46 -9.08 -1.19
CA PRO A 25 -5.50 -8.05 -1.20
C PRO A 25 -5.52 -7.23 0.08
N LEU A 26 -5.55 -5.91 -0.11
CA LEU A 26 -5.47 -4.93 0.97
C LEU A 26 -6.74 -4.97 1.81
N PRO A 27 -6.63 -5.06 3.15
CA PRO A 27 -7.78 -4.96 4.02
C PRO A 27 -8.34 -3.53 4.03
N ASP A 28 -9.66 -3.39 4.23
CA ASP A 28 -10.36 -2.11 4.21
C ASP A 28 -9.75 -1.06 5.13
N GLY A 29 -9.19 -1.49 6.28
CA GLY A 29 -8.53 -0.60 7.23
C GLY A 29 -7.26 0.06 6.68
N ILE A 30 -6.46 -0.68 5.90
CA ILE A 30 -5.24 -0.16 5.27
C ILE A 30 -5.62 0.73 4.09
N ILE A 31 -6.62 0.33 3.31
CA ILE A 31 -7.16 1.16 2.22
C ILE A 31 -7.65 2.50 2.78
N ALA A 32 -8.46 2.48 3.84
CA ALA A 32 -8.98 3.68 4.48
C ALA A 32 -7.88 4.57 5.05
N GLU A 33 -6.85 3.99 5.66
CA GLU A 33 -5.70 4.76 6.17
C GLU A 33 -4.93 5.43 5.02
N ILE A 34 -4.61 4.69 3.96
CA ILE A 34 -3.88 5.25 2.81
C ILE A 34 -4.72 6.35 2.15
N LEU A 35 -6.02 6.13 1.96
CA LEU A 35 -6.94 7.16 1.45
C LEU A 35 -6.99 8.39 2.36
N SER A 36 -6.95 8.21 3.68
CA SER A 36 -6.92 9.32 4.63
C SER A 36 -5.64 10.16 4.48
N VAL A 37 -4.49 9.51 4.22
CA VAL A 37 -3.20 10.19 4.00
C VAL A 37 -3.14 10.87 2.63
N THR A 38 -3.66 10.24 1.58
CA THR A 38 -3.64 10.78 0.21
C THR A 38 -4.71 11.84 -0.04
N GLY A 39 -5.62 12.09 0.92
CA GLY A 39 -6.78 12.95 0.72
C GLY A 39 -7.80 12.36 -0.26
N GLY A 40 -7.94 11.04 -0.28
CA GLY A 40 -8.85 10.31 -1.15
C GLY A 40 -8.33 10.08 -2.57
N GLN A 41 -7.07 10.43 -2.86
CA GLN A 41 -6.47 10.23 -4.17
C GLN A 41 -5.79 8.85 -4.26
N GLN A 42 -6.32 7.96 -5.09
CA GLN A 42 -5.62 6.74 -5.49
C GLN A 42 -4.80 7.01 -6.75
N ASN A 43 -3.55 6.55 -6.76
CA ASN A 43 -2.68 6.65 -7.92
C ASN A 43 -2.65 5.29 -8.62
N ALA A 44 -3.23 5.19 -9.82
CA ALA A 44 -3.32 3.94 -10.58
C ALA A 44 -1.96 3.27 -10.88
N GLN A 45 -0.84 3.97 -10.69
CA GLN A 45 0.50 3.39 -10.79
C GLN A 45 0.81 2.40 -9.63
N TRP A 46 0.21 2.62 -8.46
CA TRP A 46 0.49 1.86 -7.22
C TRP A 46 -0.68 0.97 -6.78
N TRP A 47 -1.81 1.11 -7.46
CA TRP A 47 -3.07 0.45 -7.16
C TRP A 47 -3.57 -0.22 -8.43
N THR A 48 -3.77 -1.53 -8.40
CA THR A 48 -4.35 -2.26 -9.55
C THR A 48 -5.81 -1.92 -9.79
N GLY A 49 -6.45 -1.21 -8.85
CA GLY A 49 -7.89 -0.94 -8.84
C GLY A 49 -8.66 -2.11 -8.20
N PRO A 50 -10.00 -2.04 -8.12
CA PRO A 50 -10.80 -3.17 -7.67
C PRO A 50 -10.65 -4.32 -8.67
N SER A 51 -10.20 -5.48 -8.19
CA SER A 51 -10.21 -6.75 -8.90
C SER A 51 -11.64 -7.16 -9.25
N LEU A 52 -11.80 -8.21 -10.07
CA LEU A 52 -13.11 -8.80 -10.40
C LEU A 52 -13.94 -9.18 -9.17
N GLU A 53 -13.28 -9.44 -8.03
CA GLU A 53 -13.90 -9.79 -6.76
C GLU A 53 -14.13 -8.58 -5.83
N GLY A 54 -13.77 -7.37 -6.28
CA GLY A 54 -13.91 -6.12 -5.52
C GLY A 54 -12.78 -5.86 -4.53
N GLU A 55 -11.80 -6.76 -4.44
CA GLU A 55 -10.60 -6.61 -3.62
C GLU A 55 -9.61 -5.64 -4.28
N THR A 56 -8.95 -4.81 -3.47
CA THR A 56 -7.98 -3.84 -3.97
C THR A 56 -6.58 -4.33 -3.66
N GLN A 57 -5.71 -4.38 -4.67
CA GLN A 57 -4.33 -4.84 -4.51
C GLN A 57 -3.33 -3.74 -4.89
N LEU A 58 -2.10 -3.92 -4.41
CA LEU A 58 -0.97 -3.15 -4.88
C LEU A 58 -0.53 -3.65 -6.25
N THR A 59 0.07 -2.75 -7.03
CA THR A 59 0.77 -3.16 -8.26
C THR A 59 2.07 -3.86 -7.90
N ASP A 60 2.57 -4.69 -8.82
CA ASP A 60 3.90 -5.33 -8.72
C ASP A 60 5.00 -4.31 -8.40
N GLU A 61 4.91 -3.10 -8.97
CA GLU A 61 5.85 -2.01 -8.69
C GLU A 61 5.78 -1.52 -7.23
N ALA A 62 4.56 -1.41 -6.65
CA ALA A 62 4.41 -1.09 -5.23
C ALA A 62 4.96 -2.20 -4.34
N VAL A 63 4.72 -3.45 -4.71
CA VAL A 63 5.21 -4.63 -3.99
C VAL A 63 6.74 -4.62 -3.93
N ASP A 64 7.41 -4.53 -5.09
CA ASP A 64 8.88 -4.51 -5.20
C ASP A 64 9.50 -3.35 -4.40
N TRP A 65 8.85 -2.18 -4.44
CA TRP A 65 9.30 -1.04 -3.64
C TRP A 65 9.18 -1.31 -2.13
N ILE A 66 8.06 -1.87 -1.66
CA ILE A 66 7.87 -2.21 -0.25
C ILE A 66 8.89 -3.26 0.20
N GLU A 67 9.14 -4.29 -0.61
CA GLU A 67 10.16 -5.31 -0.32
C GLU A 67 11.55 -4.68 -0.19
N THR A 68 11.89 -3.72 -1.06
CA THR A 68 13.15 -2.97 -0.99
C THR A 68 13.26 -2.15 0.30
N VAL A 69 12.20 -1.43 0.68
CA VAL A 69 12.18 -0.64 1.93
C VAL A 69 12.24 -1.54 3.17
N SER A 70 11.54 -2.67 3.14
CA SER A 70 11.55 -3.64 4.24
C SER A 70 12.95 -4.21 4.49
N ASN A 71 13.74 -4.39 3.44
CA ASN A 71 15.14 -4.83 3.54
C ASN A 71 16.08 -3.71 4.06
N ASP A 72 15.75 -2.44 3.85
CA ASP A 72 16.54 -1.29 4.33
C ASP A 72 16.24 -0.95 5.80
N GLU A 73 15.02 -1.22 6.29
CA GLU A 73 14.65 -1.06 7.70
C GLU A 73 15.07 -2.25 8.61
N GLY A 74 15.74 -3.27 8.04
CA GLY A 74 16.16 -4.52 8.69
C GLY A 74 17.54 -4.52 9.34
#